data_AF-G9K550-F1
#
_entry.id   AF-G9K550-F1
#
_cell.length_a   1.000
_cell.length_b   1.000
_cell.length_c   1.000
_cell.angle_alpha   90.00
_cell.angle_beta   90.00
_cell.angle_gamma   90.00
#
_symmetry.space_group_name_H-M   'P 1'
#
loop_
_entity.id
_entity.type
_entity.pdbx_description
1 polymer ?
#
loop_
_entity_poly.entity_id
_entity_poly.type
_entity_poly.pdbx_seq_one_letter_code
_entity_poly.pdbx_strand_id
1 'polypeptide(L)'
;HKNKINRSGELILTSECSRYQFRNLADCLQKIRDMIAEASQPAKEPSKEDAALHRIRIENMNRERLRKKRIHSALKTDRRVGM
;
A
#
# COMPACT_ATOMS: atom_id res chain seq x y z
N HIS A 1 -11.12 -0.65 -2.19
CA HIS A 1 -11.12 0.78 -2.58
C HIS A 1 -11.85 1.67 -1.57
N LYS A 2 -11.30 1.92 -0.38
CA LYS A 2 -12.01 2.66 0.69
C LYS A 2 -12.09 4.18 0.44
N ASN A 3 -11.13 4.73 -0.30
CA ASN A 3 -11.01 6.19 -0.50
C ASN A 3 -11.97 6.75 -1.56
N LYS A 4 -12.75 5.91 -2.25
CA LYS A 4 -13.68 6.31 -3.32
C LYS A 4 -15.16 6.29 -2.87
N ILE A 5 -15.41 6.00 -1.59
CA ILE A 5 -16.76 5.89 -1.03
C ILE A 5 -17.10 7.21 -0.34
N ASN A 6 -18.25 7.79 -0.67
CA ASN A 6 -18.72 9.01 -0.03
C ASN A 6 -19.32 8.73 1.36
N ARG A 7 -19.73 9.78 2.09
CA ARG A 7 -20.33 9.64 3.42
C ARG A 7 -21.66 8.86 3.40
N SER A 8 -22.35 8.85 2.27
CA SER A 8 -23.61 8.14 2.05
C SER A 8 -23.41 6.67 1.64
N GLY A 9 -22.17 6.22 1.45
CA GLY A 9 -21.85 4.85 1.02
C GLY A 9 -21.85 4.63 -0.49
N GLU A 10 -22.00 5.67 -1.30
CA GLU A 10 -21.97 5.59 -2.77
C GLU A 10 -20.51 5.59 -3.27
N LEU A 11 -20.25 4.77 -4.29
CA LEU A 11 -18.94 4.68 -4.93
C LEU A 11 -18.83 5.72 -6.05
N ILE A 12 -17.93 6.69 -5.91
CA ILE A 12 -17.68 7.71 -6.92
C ILE A 12 -16.52 7.26 -7.81
N LEU A 13 -16.77 7.20 -9.13
CA LEU A 13 -15.77 6.80 -10.11
C LEU A 13 -15.79 7.75 -11.30
N THR A 14 -14.64 8.37 -11.57
CA THR A 14 -14.46 9.36 -12.63
C THR A 14 -13.42 8.87 -13.65
N SER A 15 -13.62 9.26 -14.91
CA SER A 15 -12.67 9.02 -16.00
C SER A 15 -12.59 10.24 -16.91
N GLU A 16 -11.36 10.67 -17.20
CA GLU A 16 -11.04 11.81 -18.05
C GLU A 16 -10.12 11.40 -19.21
N CYS A 17 -10.22 10.15 -19.65
CA CYS A 17 -9.32 9.58 -20.66
C CYS A 17 -9.53 10.16 -22.07
N SER A 18 -10.70 10.72 -22.37
CA SER A 18 -11.03 11.29 -23.68
C SER A 18 -11.89 12.54 -23.55
N ARG A 19 -11.91 13.37 -24.60
CA ARG A 19 -12.86 14.48 -24.73
C ARG A 19 -14.30 13.99 -24.97
N TYR A 20 -14.46 12.75 -25.42
CA TYR A 20 -15.77 12.18 -25.75
C TYR A 20 -16.40 11.48 -24.54
N GLN A 21 -17.62 11.90 -24.17
CA GLN A 21 -18.36 11.36 -23.02
C GLN A 21 -18.60 9.86 -23.12
N PHE A 22 -18.94 9.33 -24.30
CA PHE A 22 -19.16 7.89 -24.50
C PHE A 22 -17.93 7.03 -24.21
N ARG A 23 -16.73 7.53 -24.54
CA ARG A 23 -15.48 6.82 -24.22
C ARG A 23 -15.21 6.81 -22.72
N ASN A 24 -15.45 7.94 -22.05
CA ASN A 24 -15.27 8.03 -20.59
C ASN A 24 -16.29 7.14 -19.85
N LEU A 25 -17.53 7.04 -20.36
CA LEU A 25 -18.54 6.13 -19.83
C LEU A 25 -18.11 4.66 -19.97
N ALA A 26 -17.65 4.26 -21.16
CA ALA A 26 -17.18 2.90 -21.42
C ALA A 26 -16.00 2.53 -20.49
N ASP A 27 -15.07 3.46 -20.27
CA ASP A 27 -13.93 3.26 -19.36
C ASP A 27 -14.38 3.12 -17.90
N CYS A 28 -15.34 3.94 -17.44
CA CYS A 28 -15.92 3.79 -16.11
C CYS A 28 -16.60 2.42 -15.93
N LEU A 29 -17.33 1.94 -16.93
CA LEU A 29 -17.96 0.62 -16.89
C LEU A 29 -16.94 -0.51 -16.87
N GLN A 30 -15.85 -0.39 -17.63
CA GLN A 30 -14.77 -1.38 -17.61
C GLN A 30 -14.09 -1.44 -16.24
N LYS A 31 -13.77 -0.29 -15.64
CA LYS A 31 -13.21 -0.21 -14.27
C LYS A 31 -14.11 -0.88 -13.23
N ILE A 32 -15.44 -0.75 -13.37
CA ILE A 32 -16.38 -1.43 -12.48
C ILE A 32 -16.28 -2.94 -12.66
N ARG A 33 -16.25 -3.45 -13.90
CA ARG A 33 -16.09 -4.88 -14.18
C ARG A 33 -14.77 -5.42 -13.61
N ASP A 34 -13.67 -4.69 -13.78
CA ASP A 34 -12.36 -5.08 -13.30
C ASP A 34 -12.35 -5.15 -11.76
N MET A 35 -12.91 -4.14 -11.08
CA MET A 35 -13.03 -4.17 -9.61
C MET A 35 -13.90 -5.32 -9.10
N ILE A 36 -15.00 -5.65 -9.79
CA ILE A 36 -15.83 -6.81 -9.44
C ILE A 36 -15.06 -8.10 -9.66
N ALA A 37 -14.34 -8.23 -10.78
CA ALA A 37 -13.53 -9.39 -11.07
C ALA A 37 -12.42 -9.58 -10.03
N GLU A 38 -11.68 -8.52 -9.69
CA GLU A 38 -10.66 -8.53 -8.64
C GLU A 38 -11.22 -8.91 -7.27
N ALA A 39 -12.40 -8.39 -6.91
CA ALA A 39 -13.04 -8.71 -5.63
C ALA A 39 -13.64 -10.12 -5.59
N SER A 40 -14.06 -10.65 -6.75
CA SER A 40 -14.59 -11.99 -6.90
C SER A 40 -13.49 -13.06 -6.92
N GLN A 41 -12.26 -12.70 -7.28
CA GLN A 41 -11.13 -13.61 -7.14
C GLN A 41 -10.90 -13.88 -5.64
N PRO A 42 -10.91 -15.14 -5.21
CA PRO A 42 -10.58 -15.46 -3.82
C PRO A 42 -9.19 -14.93 -3.53
N ALA A 43 -9.02 -14.27 -2.37
CA ALA A 43 -7.72 -13.74 -1.94
C ALA A 43 -6.68 -14.86 -2.09
N LYS A 44 -5.73 -14.68 -3.01
CA LYS A 44 -4.72 -15.68 -3.29
C LYS A 44 -4.01 -15.97 -1.98
N GLU A 45 -4.16 -17.20 -1.49
CA GLU A 45 -3.45 -17.63 -0.29
C GLU A 45 -1.97 -17.29 -0.50
N PRO A 46 -1.33 -16.60 0.46
CA PRO A 46 0.06 -16.22 0.31
C PRO A 46 0.86 -17.49 0.01
N SER A 47 1.56 -17.50 -1.12
CA SER A 47 2.39 -18.64 -1.47
C SER A 47 3.42 -18.87 -0.36
N LYS A 48 3.89 -20.10 -0.18
CA LYS A 48 4.95 -20.40 0.81
C LYS A 48 6.20 -19.53 0.59
N GLU A 49 6.45 -19.12 -0.64
CA GLU A 49 7.51 -18.20 -1.04
C GLU A 49 7.26 -16.76 -0.56
N ASP A 50 6.02 -16.27 -0.62
CA ASP A 50 5.63 -14.94 -0.13
C ASP A 50 5.77 -14.85 1.39
N ALA A 51 5.47 -15.93 2.11
CA ALA A 51 5.67 -15.99 3.56
C ALA A 51 7.16 -15.91 3.94
N ALA A 52 8.05 -16.53 3.18
CA ALA A 52 9.49 -16.46 3.39
C ALA A 52 10.01 -15.04 3.10
N LEU A 53 9.59 -14.42 1.99
CA LEU A 53 9.94 -13.04 1.66
C LEU A 53 9.42 -12.05 2.71
N HIS A 54 8.22 -12.29 3.26
CA HIS A 54 7.66 -11.46 4.32
C HIS A 54 8.49 -11.54 5.61
N ARG A 55 8.95 -12.74 5.99
CA ARG A 55 9.87 -12.91 7.14
C ARG A 55 11.17 -12.14 6.94
N ILE A 56 11.80 -12.28 5.76
CA ILE A 56 13.04 -11.57 5.42
C ILE A 56 12.85 -10.05 5.48
N ARG A 57 11.71 -9.53 5.00
CA ARG A 57 11.38 -8.10 5.07
C ARG A 57 11.27 -7.61 6.52
N ILE A 58 10.63 -8.38 7.40
CA ILE A 58 10.51 -8.05 8.83
C ILE A 58 11.89 -8.05 9.50
N GLU A 59 12.71 -9.07 9.23
CA GLU A 59 14.06 -9.17 9.81
C GLU A 59 14.94 -8.00 9.40
N ASN A 60 14.93 -7.64 8.11
CA ASN A 60 15.67 -6.49 7.60
C ASN A 60 15.18 -5.17 8.23
N MET A 61 13.87 -4.99 8.38
CA MET A 61 13.30 -3.81 9.04
C MET A 61 13.74 -3.72 10.52
N ASN A 62 13.73 -4.85 11.23
CA ASN A 62 14.18 -4.92 12.63
C ASN A 62 15.68 -4.65 12.76
N ARG A 63 16.49 -5.16 11.83
CA ARG A 63 17.94 -4.91 11.77
C ARG A 63 18.24 -3.43 11.61
N GLU A 64 17.59 -2.77 10.65
CA GLU A 64 17.77 -1.33 10.42
C GLU A 64 17.26 -0.50 11.60
N ARG A 65 16.14 -0.88 12.23
CA ARG A 65 15.65 -0.25 13.45
C ARG A 65 16.67 -0.31 14.58
N LEU A 66 17.26 -1.49 14.82
CA LEU A 66 18.28 -1.68 15.87
C LEU A 66 19.57 -0.93 15.54
N ARG A 67 19.99 -0.92 14.28
CA ARG A 67 21.15 -0.14 13.83
C ARG A 67 20.95 1.35 14.09
N LYS A 68 19.80 1.90 13.68
CA LYS A 68 19.45 3.30 13.98
C LYS A 68 19.44 3.54 15.48
N LYS A 69 18.80 2.68 16.29
CA LYS A 69 18.78 2.81 17.75
C LYS A 69 20.19 2.88 18.36
N ARG A 70 21.11 1.99 17.93
CA ARG A 70 22.50 1.96 18.41
C ARG A 70 23.28 3.22 18.05
N ILE A 71 23.13 3.70 16.81
CA ILE A 71 23.75 4.95 16.37
C ILE A 71 23.24 6.13 17.20
N HIS A 72 21.91 6.23 17.39
CA HIS A 72 21.32 7.31 18.16
C HIS A 72 21.71 7.26 19.64
N SER A 73 21.86 6.08 20.24
CA SER A 73 22.37 5.96 21.61
C SER A 73 23.84 6.39 21.71
N ALA A 74 24.70 5.95 20.78
CA ALA A 74 26.10 6.34 20.77
C ALA A 74 26.27 7.86 20.63
N LEU A 75 25.55 8.48 19.70
CA LEU A 75 25.53 9.95 19.52
C LEU A 75 24.99 10.71 20.73
N LYS A 76 24.14 10.10 21.57
CA LYS A 76 23.66 10.72 22.82
C LYS A 76 24.71 10.62 23.93
N THR A 77 25.41 9.49 24.02
CA THR A 77 26.48 9.29 25.00
C THR A 77 27.66 10.20 24.69
N ASP A 78 28.08 10.28 23.43
CA ASP A 78 29.19 11.13 22.96
C ASP A 78 28.94 12.61 23.30
N ARG A 79 27.73 13.11 23.04
CA ARG A 79 27.31 14.47 23.43
C ARG A 79 27.35 14.77 24.93
N ARG A 80 27.30 13.75 25.79
CA ARG A 80 27.36 13.93 27.25
C ARG A 80 28.79 13.91 27.80
N VAL A 81 29.74 13.34 27.06
CA VAL A 81 31.16 13.26 27.45
C VAL A 81 31.93 14.52 27.04
N GLY A 82 31.40 15.29 26.07
CA GLY A 82 31.94 16.59 25.66
C GLY A 82 31.43 17.81 26.45
N MET A 83 30.73 17.62 27.57
CA MET A 83 30.46 18.64 28.61
C MET A 83 31.28 18.31 29.85
#